data_AF-X1FPF0-F1
#
_entry.id   AF-X1FPF0-F1
#
_cell.length_a   1.000
_cell.length_b   1.000
_cell.length_c   1.000
_cell.angle_alpha   90.00
_cell.angle_beta   90.00
_cell.angle_gamma   90.00
#
_symmetry.space_group_name_H-M   'P 1'
#
loop_
_entity.id
_entity.type
_entity.pdbx_description
1 polymer ?
#
loop_
_entity_poly.entity_id
_entity_poly.type
_entity_poly.pdbx_seq_one_letter_code
_entity_poly.pdbx_strand_id
1 'polypeptide(L)'
;MSQLAQELEAVRNIVVGYVTFSGVAEPTLASNLGQAIELVKSVLGLPVAVLTNSSLMPKENVRYELGQTDVVVAKVDAPNEELFRQINRPKIKCTLNEIL
;
A
#
# COMPACT_ATOMS: atom_id res chain seq x y z
N MET A 1 16.08 -4.02 5.50
CA MET A 1 16.36 -3.58 4.11
C MET A 1 17.35 -4.48 3.39
N SER A 2 18.44 -4.93 4.03
CA SER A 2 19.42 -5.85 3.40
C SER A 2 18.81 -7.13 2.84
N GLN A 3 17.93 -7.81 3.59
CA GLN A 3 17.27 -9.02 3.12
C GLN A 3 16.38 -8.77 1.89
N LEU A 4 15.55 -7.71 1.92
CA LEU A 4 14.69 -7.34 0.78
C LEU A 4 15.52 -7.06 -0.48
N ALA A 5 16.64 -6.34 -0.36
CA ALA A 5 17.53 -6.08 -1.49
C ALA A 5 18.05 -7.38 -2.12
N GLN A 6 18.49 -8.34 -1.28
CA GLN A 6 18.97 -9.64 -1.74
C GLN A 6 17.88 -10.45 -2.46
N GLU A 7 16.66 -10.45 -1.93
CA GLU A 7 15.52 -11.15 -2.54
C GLU A 7 15.11 -10.50 -3.88
N LEU A 8 15.16 -9.18 -3.98
CA LEU A 8 14.87 -8.46 -5.23
C LEU A 8 15.91 -8.74 -6.33
N GLU A 9 17.21 -8.75 -6.00
CA GLU A 9 18.26 -9.10 -6.96
C GLU A 9 18.09 -10.52 -7.52
N ALA A 10 17.62 -11.46 -6.69
CA ALA A 10 17.35 -12.84 -7.13
C ALA A 10 16.24 -12.94 -8.19
N VAL A 11 15.36 -11.93 -8.28
CA VAL A 11 14.23 -11.90 -9.22
C VAL A 11 14.36 -10.79 -10.27
N ARG A 12 15.55 -10.19 -10.44
CA ARG A 12 15.74 -9.03 -11.33
C ARG A 12 15.37 -9.24 -12.80
N ASN A 13 15.40 -10.48 -13.29
CA ASN A 13 15.15 -10.82 -14.70
C ASN A 13 13.75 -11.40 -14.95
N ILE A 14 12.78 -11.16 -14.06
CA ILE A 14 11.39 -11.57 -14.30
C ILE A 14 10.68 -10.59 -15.25
N VAL A 15 9.74 -11.10 -16.04
CA VAL A 15 8.89 -10.28 -16.91
C VAL A 15 7.55 -10.07 -16.24
N VAL A 16 7.37 -8.92 -15.59
CA VAL A 16 6.11 -8.52 -14.93
C VAL A 16 5.81 -7.05 -15.21
N GLY A 17 4.53 -6.67 -15.11
CA GLY A 17 4.11 -5.29 -15.35
C GLY A 17 4.26 -4.37 -14.15
N TYR A 18 4.12 -4.89 -12.93
CA TYR A 18 4.16 -4.13 -11.68
C TYR A 18 4.73 -4.99 -10.55
N VAL A 19 5.31 -4.33 -9.56
CA VAL A 19 5.59 -4.92 -8.24
C VAL A 19 4.56 -4.38 -7.25
N THR A 20 3.87 -5.28 -6.54
CA THR A 20 2.83 -4.88 -5.61
C THR A 20 3.30 -4.99 -4.16
N PHE A 21 3.20 -3.91 -3.38
CA PHE A 21 3.14 -4.02 -1.93
C PHE A 21 1.72 -4.39 -1.55
N SER A 22 1.58 -5.68 -1.27
CA SER A 22 0.38 -6.35 -0.79
C SER A 22 0.83 -7.42 0.20
N GLY A 23 0.05 -7.80 1.20
CA GLY A 23 0.49 -8.90 2.06
C GLY A 23 -0.24 -9.02 3.39
N VAL A 24 0.47 -9.59 4.37
CA VAL A 24 -0.05 -9.80 5.72
C VAL A 24 -0.19 -8.45 6.41
N ALA A 25 -1.41 -8.12 6.83
CA ALA A 25 -1.82 -6.82 7.35
C ALA A 25 -1.80 -5.68 6.31
N GLU A 26 -1.90 -4.44 6.80
CA GLU A 26 -2.03 -3.23 5.98
C GLU A 26 -0.65 -2.64 5.69
N PRO A 27 -0.22 -2.51 4.41
CA PRO A 27 1.11 -2.01 4.05
C PRO A 27 1.45 -0.64 4.64
N THR A 28 0.46 0.25 4.77
CA THR A 28 0.66 1.60 5.33
C THR A 28 0.95 1.64 6.83
N LEU A 29 0.88 0.49 7.52
CA LEU A 29 1.38 0.36 8.89
C LEU A 29 2.91 0.22 8.97
N ALA A 30 3.56 -0.17 7.87
CA ALA A 30 5.00 -0.32 7.83
C ALA A 30 5.66 1.07 7.81
N SER A 31 6.40 1.41 8.86
CA SER A 31 7.10 2.71 8.98
C SER A 31 8.20 2.91 7.94
N ASN A 32 8.57 1.86 7.22
CA ASN A 32 9.60 1.82 6.20
C ASN A 32 9.02 1.59 4.78
N LEU A 33 7.73 1.85 4.56
CA LEU A 33 7.07 1.62 3.28
C LEU A 33 7.75 2.38 2.12
N GLY A 34 8.01 3.68 2.26
CA GLY A 34 8.67 4.50 1.25
C GLY A 34 10.09 4.03 0.94
N GLN A 35 10.87 3.68 1.98
CA GLN A 35 12.20 3.08 1.80
C GLN A 35 12.13 1.77 1.00
N ALA A 36 11.11 0.94 1.26
CA ALA A 36 10.91 -0.30 0.50
C ALA A 36 10.50 -0.01 -0.95
N ILE A 37 9.62 0.97 -1.19
CA ILE A 37 9.21 1.41 -2.53
C ILE A 37 10.43 1.89 -3.34
N GLU A 38 11.24 2.77 -2.77
CA GLU A 38 12.45 3.29 -3.40
C GLU A 38 13.45 2.17 -3.73
N LEU A 39 13.64 1.22 -2.79
CA LEU A 39 14.51 0.08 -3.01
C LEU A 39 14.02 -0.82 -4.15
N VAL A 40 12.72 -1.13 -4.20
CA VAL A 40 12.13 -1.92 -5.30
C VAL A 40 12.32 -1.23 -6.64
N LYS A 41 12.02 0.07 -6.72
CA LYS A 41 12.20 0.86 -7.94
C LYS A 41 13.66 0.90 -8.41
N SER A 42 14.60 1.06 -7.48
CA SER A 42 16.03 1.15 -7.80
C SER A 42 16.64 -0.19 -8.25
N VAL A 43 16.22 -1.32 -7.66
CA VAL A 43 16.77 -2.65 -8.01
C VAL A 43 16.12 -3.21 -9.28
N LEU A 44 14.79 -3.12 -9.39
CA LEU A 44 14.04 -3.78 -10.47
C LEU A 44 13.73 -2.85 -11.65
N GLY A 45 13.72 -1.52 -11.45
CA GLY A 45 13.31 -0.57 -12.49
C GLY A 45 11.84 -0.70 -12.93
N LEU A 46 11.01 -1.36 -12.12
CA LEU A 46 9.60 -1.63 -12.39
C LEU A 46 8.68 -0.67 -11.63
N PRO A 47 7.48 -0.37 -12.17
CA PRO A 47 6.53 0.45 -11.44
C PRO A 47 5.98 -0.32 -10.23
N VAL A 48 5.70 0.43 -9.17
CA VAL A 48 5.24 -0.07 -7.88
C VAL A 48 3.79 0.32 -7.66
N ALA A 49 2.98 -0.66 -7.27
CA ALA A 49 1.62 -0.45 -6.80
C ALA A 49 1.50 -0.79 -5.31
N VAL A 50 0.75 0.00 -4.53
CA VAL A 50 0.37 -0.35 -3.15
C VAL A 50 -1.11 -0.68 -3.10
N LEU A 51 -1.43 -1.85 -2.56
CA LEU A 51 -2.81 -2.28 -2.31
C LEU A 51 -3.11 -2.01 -0.83
N THR A 52 -4.02 -1.07 -0.56
CA THR A 52 -4.33 -0.60 0.80
C THR A 52 -5.80 -0.76 1.12
N ASN A 53 -6.11 -1.03 2.39
CA ASN A 53 -7.46 -0.99 2.93
C ASN A 53 -7.99 0.44 3.15
N SER A 54 -7.24 1.47 2.77
CA SER A 54 -7.56 2.92 2.84
C SER A 54 -7.72 3.52 4.24
N SER A 55 -7.83 2.70 5.29
CA SER A 55 -8.19 3.15 6.64
C SER A 55 -7.20 4.13 7.29
N LEU A 56 -5.97 4.19 6.79
CA LEU A 56 -4.93 5.10 7.26
C LEU A 56 -4.63 6.27 6.30
N MET A 57 -5.26 6.31 5.13
CA MET A 57 -5.09 7.40 4.15
C MET A 57 -5.46 8.80 4.67
N PRO A 58 -6.34 9.00 5.67
CA PRO A 58 -6.52 10.33 6.27
C PRO A 58 -5.23 10.93 6.85
N LYS A 59 -4.25 10.11 7.22
CA LYS A 59 -2.99 10.58 7.81
C LYS A 59 -2.06 11.14 6.72
N GLU A 60 -1.57 12.36 6.92
CA GLU A 60 -0.68 13.05 5.98
C GLU A 60 0.60 12.27 5.67
N ASN A 61 1.25 11.70 6.70
CA ASN A 61 2.45 10.90 6.50
C ASN A 61 2.18 9.65 5.65
N VAL A 62 1.01 9.02 5.78
CA VAL A 62 0.64 7.88 4.94
C VAL A 62 0.46 8.30 3.49
N ARG A 63 -0.18 9.45 3.24
CA ARG A 63 -0.31 10.00 1.88
C ARG A 63 1.04 10.35 1.27
N TYR A 64 1.97 10.88 2.07
CA TYR A 64 3.33 11.16 1.63
C TYR A 64 4.06 9.88 1.18
N GLU A 65 3.99 8.80 1.97
CA GLU A 65 4.61 7.51 1.63
C GLU A 65 3.95 6.88 0.39
N LEU A 66 2.62 6.88 0.32
CA LEU A 66 1.87 6.38 -0.84
C LEU A 66 2.14 7.20 -2.12
N GLY A 67 2.43 8.48 -1.99
CA GLY A 67 2.78 9.36 -3.11
C GLY A 67 4.09 8.99 -3.82
N GLN A 68 4.91 8.11 -3.24
CA GLN A 68 6.13 7.60 -3.87
C GLN A 68 5.86 6.42 -4.83
N THR A 69 4.64 5.88 -4.81
CA THR A 69 4.20 4.77 -5.67
C THR A 69 3.72 5.26 -7.02
N ASP A 70 3.66 4.37 -8.01
CA ASP A 70 3.10 4.69 -9.32
C ASP A 70 1.58 4.49 -9.34
N VAL A 71 1.06 3.57 -8.53
CA VAL A 71 -0.38 3.29 -8.40
C VAL A 71 -0.74 2.99 -6.95
N VAL A 72 -1.80 3.62 -6.46
CA VAL A 72 -2.45 3.24 -5.20
C VAL A 72 -3.79 2.59 -5.52
N VAL A 73 -3.99 1.36 -5.05
CA VAL A 73 -5.25 0.64 -5.16
C VAL A 73 -5.90 0.63 -3.78
N ALA A 74 -6.85 1.54 -3.59
CA ALA A 74 -7.65 1.62 -2.37
C ALA A 74 -8.83 0.64 -2.46
N LYS A 75 -8.93 -0.25 -1.47
CA LYS A 75 -10.02 -1.21 -1.36
C LYS A 75 -11.20 -0.57 -0.61
N VAL A 76 -12.34 -0.48 -1.29
CA VAL A 76 -13.61 0.04 -0.73
C VAL A 76 -14.67 -1.05 -0.84
N ASP A 77 -15.14 -1.53 0.31
CA ASP A 77 -16.04 -2.70 0.41
C ASP A 77 -17.53 -2.34 0.46
N ALA A 78 -17.86 -1.06 0.60
CA ALA A 78 -19.23 -0.61 0.84
C ALA A 78 -19.54 0.67 0.06
N PRO A 79 -20.75 0.79 -0.52
CA PRO A 79 -21.16 1.95 -1.29
C PRO A 79 -21.65 3.13 -0.43
N ASN A 80 -21.88 2.91 0.87
CA ASN A 80 -22.38 3.92 1.79
C ASN A 80 -21.89 3.66 3.24
N GLU A 81 -22.02 4.69 4.08
CA GLU A 81 -21.56 4.67 5.47
C GLU A 81 -22.23 3.56 6.30
N GLU A 82 -23.53 3.34 6.09
CA GLU A 82 -24.29 2.31 6.82
C GLU A 82 -23.70 0.91 6.59
N LEU A 83 -23.53 0.52 5.32
CA LEU A 83 -22.93 -0.77 4.94
C LEU A 83 -21.45 -0.85 5.34
N PHE A 84 -20.70 0.25 5.24
CA PHE A 84 -19.31 0.31 5.67
C PHE A 84 -19.17 -0.05 7.15
N ARG A 85 -20.04 0.49 8.02
CA ARG A 85 -20.05 0.15 9.46
C ARG A 85 -20.40 -1.31 9.72
N GLN A 86 -21.35 -1.86 8.97
CA GLN A 86 -21.80 -3.25 9.13
C GLN A 86 -20.73 -4.27 8.69
N ILE A 87 -20.12 -4.04 7.53
CA ILE A 87 -19.15 -4.94 6.89
C ILE A 87 -17.77 -4.76 7.52
N ASN A 88 -17.23 -3.54 7.51
CA ASN A 88 -15.82 -3.29 7.85
C ASN A 88 -15.60 -3.19 9.37
N ARG A 89 -16.64 -2.82 10.13
CA ARG A 89 -16.61 -2.69 11.60
C ARG A 89 -15.32 -2.04 12.10
N PRO A 90 -15.01 -0.82 11.62
CA PRO A 90 -13.69 -0.22 11.77
C PRO A 90 -13.33 -0.07 13.25
N LYS A 91 -12.12 -0.54 13.61
CA LYS A 91 -11.58 -0.46 14.98
C LYS A 91 -10.95 0.89 15.31
N ILE A 92 -10.56 1.63 14.28
CA ILE A 92 -10.12 3.01 14.37
C ILE A 92 -11.27 3.94 13.96
N LYS A 93 -11.26 5.17 14.48
CA LYS A 93 -12.27 6.17 14.10
C LYS A 93 -11.97 6.64 12.67
N CYS A 94 -12.67 6.05 11.71
CA CYS A 94 -12.75 6.51 10.33
C CYS A 94 -14.20 6.40 9.82
N THR A 95 -14.58 7.24 8.88
CA THR A 95 -15.81 7.22 8.09
C THR A 95 -15.49 6.82 6.65
N LEU A 96 -16.49 6.38 5.90
CA LEU A 96 -16.34 6.09 4.48
C LEU A 96 -15.84 7.33 3.72
N ASN A 97 -16.39 8.52 4.01
CA ASN A 97 -15.98 9.76 3.36
C ASN A 97 -14.52 10.17 3.64
N GLU A 98 -13.95 9.77 4.78
CA GLU A 98 -12.56 10.09 5.10
C GLU A 98 -11.56 9.19 4.33
N ILE A 99 -12.00 8.01 3.88
CA ILE A 99 -11.13 7.02 3.22
C ILE A 99 -11.36 6.94 1.70
N LEU A 100 -12.35 7.69 1.18
CA LEU A 100 -12.63 7.87 -0.24
C LEU A 100 -11.74 8.95 -0.87
#